data_AF-A0AAV4E9I1-F1
#
_entry.id   AF-A0AAV4E9I1-F1
#
_cell.length_a   1.000
_cell.length_b   1.000
_cell.length_c   1.000
_cell.angle_alpha   90.00
_cell.angle_beta   90.00
_cell.angle_gamma   90.00
#
_symmetry.space_group_name_H-M   'P 1'
#
loop_
_entity.id
_entity.type
_entity.pdbx_description
1 polymer ?
#
loop_
_entity_poly.entity_id
_entity_poly.type
_entity_poly.pdbx_seq_one_letter_code
_entity_poly.pdbx_strand_id
1 'polypeptide(L)'
;MVLGLFYIVWTSILLLRGFESSWLDAFINLVVNSVMCVCLFSTSLTVSVGFRQWCEFITSAKSGFKRCEDGQRYDIGKNINVDAGNYFVQWQVTQFGIWFLWLIWLTLSVMSLIRLYRYHRIESFTSSMNRERQRLISQVTQNPQPA
;
A
#
# COMPACT_ATOMS: atom_id res chain seq x y z
N MET A 1 4.13 2.14 9.93
CA MET A 1 3.64 3.50 9.59
C MET A 1 4.78 4.47 9.27
N VAL A 2 5.71 4.76 10.20
CA VAL A 2 6.83 5.69 9.96
C VAL A 2 7.66 5.29 8.73
N LEU A 3 8.01 4.01 8.59
CA LEU A 3 8.74 3.51 7.43
C LEU A 3 7.95 3.67 6.11
N GLY A 4 6.63 3.50 6.15
CA GLY A 4 5.77 3.70 4.97
C GLY A 4 5.66 5.16 4.56
N LEU A 5 5.55 6.08 5.52
CA LEU A 5 5.57 7.52 5.27
C LEU A 5 6.93 7.97 4.71
N PHE A 6 8.01 7.50 5.32
CA PHE A 6 9.37 7.74 4.81
C PHE A 6 9.52 7.24 3.37
N TYR A 7 9.04 6.02 3.10
CA TYR A 7 9.09 5.43 1.77
C TYR A 7 8.28 6.23 0.74
N ILE A 8 7.06 6.70 1.10
CA ILE A 8 6.27 7.61 0.23
C ILE A 8 7.06 8.87 -0.11
N VAL A 9 7.63 9.54 0.90
CA VAL A 9 8.38 10.80 0.70
C VAL A 9 9.60 10.55 -0.19
N TRP A 10 10.33 9.48 0.10
CA TRP A 10 11.50 9.07 -0.70
C TRP A 10 11.13 8.80 -2.16
N THR A 11 10.11 7.96 -2.42
CA THR A 11 9.68 7.64 -3.79
C THR A 11 9.13 8.85 -4.52
N SER A 12 8.42 9.74 -3.82
CA SER A 12 7.91 11.00 -4.40
C SER A 12 9.04 11.92 -4.84
N ILE A 13 10.07 12.10 -4.00
CA ILE A 13 11.25 12.89 -4.34
C ILE A 13 12.02 12.27 -5.51
N LEU A 14 12.18 10.95 -5.52
CA LEU A 14 12.87 10.24 -6.58
C LEU A 14 12.15 10.37 -7.93
N LEU A 15 10.81 10.29 -7.92
CA LEU A 15 9.95 10.54 -9.07
C LEU A 15 10.07 11.98 -9.59
N LEU A 16 10.14 12.97 -8.70
CA LEU A 16 10.31 14.38 -9.08
C LEU A 16 11.72 14.66 -9.64
N ARG A 17 12.74 13.95 -9.16
CA ARG A 17 14.13 14.08 -9.64
C ARG A 17 14.40 13.36 -10.96
N GLY A 18 13.43 12.62 -11.50
CA GLY A 18 13.57 11.97 -12.81
C GLY A 18 14.63 10.87 -12.85
N PHE A 19 14.93 10.22 -11.72
CA PHE A 19 15.84 9.08 -11.72
C PHE A 19 15.21 7.91 -12.48
N GLU A 20 15.83 7.54 -13.60
CA GLU A 20 15.47 6.39 -14.44
C GLU A 20 15.79 5.08 -13.69
N SER A 21 14.87 4.65 -12.83
CA SER A 21 14.81 3.27 -12.36
C SER A 21 14.43 2.35 -13.52
N SER A 22 15.12 1.21 -13.67
CA SER A 22 14.77 0.20 -14.67
C SER A 22 13.29 -0.20 -14.63
N TRP A 23 12.72 -0.53 -15.79
CA TRP A 23 11.35 -1.05 -15.91
C TRP A 23 11.02 -2.15 -14.89
N LEU A 24 11.94 -3.10 -14.74
CA LEU A 24 11.78 -4.26 -13.86
C LEU A 24 11.67 -3.84 -12.38
N ASP A 25 12.40 -2.80 -11.96
CA ASP A 25 12.27 -2.24 -10.61
C ASP A 25 10.89 -1.59 -10.41
N ALA A 26 10.40 -0.83 -11.38
CA ALA A 26 9.06 -0.24 -11.31
C ALA A 26 7.96 -1.32 -11.26
N PHE A 27 8.12 -2.40 -12.02
CA PHE A 27 7.19 -3.53 -12.04
C PHE A 27 7.19 -4.31 -10.72
N ILE A 28 8.37 -4.68 -10.19
CA ILE A 28 8.47 -5.37 -8.90
C ILE A 28 7.88 -4.53 -7.78
N ASN A 29 8.18 -3.22 -7.75
CA ASN A 29 7.60 -2.31 -6.74
C ASN A 29 6.07 -2.27 -6.83
N LEU A 30 5.48 -2.29 -8.04
CA LEU A 30 4.03 -2.37 -8.19
C LEU A 30 3.47 -3.69 -7.65
N VAL A 31 4.08 -4.83 -7.99
CA VAL A 31 3.63 -6.16 -7.53
C VAL A 31 3.71 -6.25 -6.01
N VAL A 32 4.84 -5.88 -5.41
CA VAL A 32 5.03 -5.92 -3.95
C VAL A 32 4.04 -4.99 -3.25
N ASN A 33 3.84 -3.77 -3.74
CA ASN A 33 2.88 -2.84 -3.14
C ASN A 33 1.44 -3.34 -3.28
N SER A 34 1.08 -3.95 -4.42
CA SER A 34 -0.24 -4.53 -4.61
C SER A 34 -0.51 -5.69 -3.66
N VAL A 35 0.43 -6.65 -3.55
CA VAL A 35 0.30 -7.81 -2.64
C VAL A 35 0.19 -7.34 -1.20
N MET A 36 1.08 -6.46 -0.75
CA MET A 36 1.04 -5.92 0.61
C MET A 36 -0.27 -5.15 0.90
N CYS A 37 -0.78 -4.39 -0.08
CA CYS A 37 -2.06 -3.71 0.05
C CYS A 37 -3.22 -4.70 0.28
N VAL A 38 -3.24 -5.82 -0.44
CA VAL A 38 -4.25 -6.88 -0.23
C VAL A 38 -4.08 -7.54 1.14
N CYS A 39 -2.87 -7.93 1.53
CA CYS A 39 -2.60 -8.54 2.83
C CYS A 39 -3.00 -7.63 4.00
N LEU A 40 -2.68 -6.34 3.92
CA LEU A 40 -3.05 -5.36 4.93
C LEU A 40 -4.58 -5.19 4.97
N PHE A 41 -5.26 -5.14 3.83
CA PHE A 41 -6.72 -5.08 3.79
C PHE A 41 -7.38 -6.28 4.48
N SER A 42 -6.93 -7.50 4.16
CA SER A 42 -7.43 -8.73 4.79
C SER A 42 -7.17 -8.73 6.31
N THR A 43 -6.02 -8.20 6.74
CA THR A 43 -5.69 -8.07 8.16
C THR A 43 -6.60 -7.04 8.84
N SER A 44 -6.84 -5.87 8.22
CA SER A 44 -7.80 -4.87 8.70
C SER A 44 -9.17 -5.47 8.94
N LEU A 45 -9.68 -6.23 7.96
CA LEU A 45 -10.97 -6.90 8.06
C LEU A 45 -11.00 -7.92 9.19
N THR A 46 -9.95 -8.74 9.32
CA THR A 46 -9.86 -9.77 10.37
C THR A 46 -9.90 -9.13 11.76
N VAL A 47 -9.16 -8.04 11.97
CA VAL A 47 -9.14 -7.34 13.27
C VAL A 47 -10.46 -6.62 13.54
N SER A 48 -11.08 -6.00 12.53
CA SER A 48 -12.37 -5.32 12.69
C SER A 48 -13.52 -6.29 12.97
N VAL A 49 -13.62 -7.38 12.20
CA VAL A 49 -14.65 -8.41 12.39
C VAL A 49 -14.41 -9.19 13.68
N GLY A 50 -13.16 -9.55 13.98
CA GLY A 50 -12.81 -10.26 15.21
C GLY A 50 -13.16 -9.46 16.46
N PHE A 51 -12.87 -8.15 16.46
CA PHE A 51 -13.26 -7.27 17.58
C PHE A 51 -14.78 -7.17 17.73
N ARG A 52 -15.51 -7.09 16.62
CA ARG A 52 -16.98 -7.07 16.65
C ARG A 52 -17.53 -8.35 17.27
N GLN A 53 -17.07 -9.51 16.81
CA GLN A 53 -17.49 -10.82 17.35
C GLN A 53 -17.14 -10.96 18.83
N TRP A 54 -15.94 -10.49 19.22
CA TRP A 54 -15.55 -10.43 20.62
C TRP A 54 -16.51 -9.57 21.45
N CYS A 55 -16.84 -8.37 20.98
CA CYS A 55 -17.78 -7.51 21.68
C CYS A 55 -19.19 -8.11 21.75
N GLU A 56 -19.68 -8.76 20.70
CA GLU A 56 -20.97 -9.48 20.71
C GLU A 56 -20.96 -10.61 21.74
N PHE A 57 -19.84 -11.32 21.90
CA PHE A 57 -19.67 -12.34 22.94
C PHE A 57 -19.67 -11.74 24.36
N ILE A 58 -18.94 -10.63 24.56
CA ILE A 58 -18.86 -9.95 25.86
C ILE A 58 -20.18 -9.28 26.25
N THR A 59 -20.98 -8.77 25.32
CA THR A 59 -22.30 -8.19 25.63
C THR A 59 -23.44 -9.19 25.54
N SER A 60 -23.14 -10.49 25.46
CA SER A 60 -24.16 -11.53 25.44
C SER A 60 -24.98 -11.51 26.74
N ALA A 61 -26.24 -11.95 26.68
CA ALA A 61 -27.14 -11.91 27.84
C ALA A 61 -26.61 -12.66 29.08
N LYS A 62 -25.65 -13.58 28.89
CA LYS A 62 -25.08 -14.43 29.94
C LYS A 62 -23.96 -13.75 30.74
N SER A 63 -23.28 -12.76 30.17
CA SER A 63 -22.15 -12.07 30.81
C SER A 63 -22.59 -10.86 31.66
N GLY A 64 -23.79 -10.33 31.43
CA GLY A 64 -24.36 -9.21 32.20
C GLY A 64 -23.83 -7.82 31.83
N PHE A 65 -22.96 -7.70 30.82
CA PHE A 65 -22.41 -6.41 30.37
C PHE A 65 -23.28 -5.78 29.26
N LYS A 66 -23.67 -4.51 29.45
CA LYS A 66 -24.40 -3.74 28.41
C LYS A 66 -23.47 -3.11 27.38
N ARG A 67 -22.25 -2.74 27.78
CA ARG A 67 -21.22 -2.17 26.88
C ARG A 67 -20.01 -3.08 26.86
N CYS A 68 -19.43 -3.27 25.67
CA CYS A 68 -18.19 -4.04 25.51
C CYS A 68 -17.05 -3.45 26.37
N GLU A 69 -16.94 -2.12 26.40
CA GLU A 69 -15.98 -1.38 27.23
C GLU A 69 -16.01 -1.78 28.72
N ASP A 70 -17.16 -2.13 29.28
CA ASP A 70 -17.29 -2.44 30.70
C ASP A 70 -16.57 -3.74 31.05
N GLY A 71 -16.50 -4.69 30.10
CA GLY A 71 -15.84 -5.97 30.29
C GLY A 71 -14.34 -5.85 30.55
N GLN A 72 -13.69 -4.77 30.10
CA GLN A 72 -12.23 -4.61 30.28
C GLN A 72 -11.83 -4.28 31.74
N ARG A 73 -12.81 -3.92 32.58
CA ARG A 73 -12.62 -3.62 34.01
C ARG A 73 -12.72 -4.86 34.89
N TYR A 74 -13.17 -5.97 34.32
CA TYR A 74 -13.36 -7.25 35.02
C TYR A 74 -12.35 -8.27 34.52
N ASP A 75 -11.93 -9.16 35.41
CA ASP A 75 -10.93 -10.19 35.12
C ASP A 75 -11.58 -11.41 34.44
N ILE A 76 -12.11 -11.19 33.22
CA ILE A 76 -12.92 -12.18 32.47
C ILE A 76 -12.09 -13.44 32.13
N GLY A 77 -10.76 -13.31 32.06
CA GLY A 77 -9.85 -14.38 31.65
C GLY A 77 -9.08 -15.05 32.79
N LYS A 78 -9.35 -14.73 34.06
CA LYS A 78 -8.64 -15.33 35.21
C LYS A 78 -8.67 -16.85 35.23
N ASN A 79 -9.80 -17.44 34.83
CA ASN A 79 -9.99 -18.91 34.82
C ASN A 79 -9.22 -19.62 33.69
N ILE A 80 -8.78 -18.87 32.67
CA ILE A 80 -8.05 -19.37 31.50
C ILE A 80 -6.64 -18.78 31.40
N ASN A 81 -6.17 -18.08 32.45
CA ASN A 81 -4.89 -17.37 32.50
C ASN A 81 -4.67 -16.40 31.32
N VAL A 82 -5.73 -15.72 30.90
CA VAL A 82 -5.69 -14.67 29.87
C VAL A 82 -5.93 -13.33 30.55
N ASP A 83 -4.96 -12.43 30.49
CA ASP A 83 -5.15 -11.05 30.91
C ASP A 83 -5.92 -10.28 29.82
N ALA A 84 -7.18 -9.99 30.10
CA ALA A 84 -8.04 -9.18 29.22
C ALA A 84 -8.06 -7.70 29.66
N GLY A 85 -7.09 -7.23 30.44
CA GLY A 85 -7.02 -5.83 30.83
C GLY A 85 -6.90 -4.88 29.64
N ASN A 86 -7.70 -3.81 29.63
CA ASN A 86 -7.61 -2.71 28.67
C ASN A 86 -7.75 -3.11 27.18
N TYR A 87 -8.33 -4.29 26.91
CA TYR A 87 -8.45 -4.85 25.54
C TYR A 87 -9.20 -3.90 24.61
N PHE A 88 -10.20 -3.17 25.12
CA PHE A 88 -11.07 -2.31 24.30
C PHE A 88 -10.29 -1.13 23.71
N VAL A 89 -9.37 -0.54 24.47
CA VAL A 89 -8.50 0.55 24.00
C VAL A 89 -7.44 0.01 23.04
N GLN A 90 -6.77 -1.10 23.41
CA GLN A 90 -5.70 -1.69 22.59
C GLN A 90 -6.20 -2.12 21.21
N TRP A 91 -7.38 -2.75 21.12
CA TRP A 91 -7.97 -3.15 19.85
C TRP A 91 -8.32 -1.95 18.97
N GLN A 92 -8.89 -0.88 19.54
CA GLN A 92 -9.22 0.33 18.79
C GLN A 92 -7.99 1.01 18.21
N VAL A 93 -6.92 1.15 19.00
CA VAL A 93 -5.64 1.68 18.52
C VAL A 93 -5.07 0.80 17.40
N THR A 94 -5.18 -0.52 17.54
CA THR A 94 -4.73 -1.48 16.53
C THR A 94 -5.54 -1.36 15.24
N GLN A 95 -6.87 -1.26 15.32
CA GLN A 95 -7.74 -1.04 14.17
C GLN A 95 -7.37 0.24 13.44
N PHE A 96 -7.26 1.36 14.16
CA PHE A 96 -6.88 2.64 13.57
C PHE A 96 -5.53 2.56 12.87
N GLY A 97 -4.52 1.98 13.54
CA GLY A 97 -3.17 1.85 12.99
C GLY A 97 -3.12 0.99 11.73
N ILE A 98 -3.84 -0.12 11.70
CA ILE A 98 -3.87 -1.04 10.55
C ILE A 98 -4.64 -0.44 9.37
N TRP A 99 -5.79 0.18 9.61
CA TRP A 99 -6.54 0.89 8.54
C TRP A 99 -5.73 2.04 7.95
N PHE A 100 -5.03 2.81 8.77
CA PHE A 100 -4.16 3.87 8.29
C PHE A 100 -2.95 3.34 7.52
N LEU A 101 -2.34 2.24 7.98
CA LEU A 101 -1.25 1.58 7.27
C LEU A 101 -1.71 1.05 5.90
N TRP A 102 -2.93 0.54 5.81
CA TRP A 102 -3.52 0.12 4.54
C TRP A 102 -3.68 1.31 3.57
N LEU A 103 -4.16 2.47 4.03
CA LEU A 103 -4.29 3.68 3.19
C LEU A 103 -2.93 4.19 2.65
N ILE A 104 -1.89 4.11 3.48
CA ILE A 104 -0.50 4.41 3.05
C ILE A 104 -0.10 3.47 1.91
N TRP A 105 -0.32 2.17 2.07
CA TRP A 105 0.06 1.17 1.07
C TRP A 105 -0.76 1.23 -0.22
N LEU A 106 -2.04 1.61 -0.10
CA LEU A 106 -2.90 1.88 -1.23
C LEU A 106 -2.35 3.04 -2.07
N THR A 107 -1.95 4.13 -1.40
CA THR A 107 -1.37 5.31 -2.06
C THR A 107 -0.05 4.96 -2.75
N LEU A 108 0.80 4.15 -2.10
CA LEU A 108 2.04 3.63 -2.70
C LEU A 108 1.76 2.78 -3.94
N SER A 109 0.75 1.90 -3.89
CA SER A 109 0.36 1.09 -5.04
C SER A 109 -0.09 1.95 -6.23
N VAL A 110 -0.88 2.99 -5.98
CA VAL A 110 -1.31 3.94 -7.03
C VAL A 110 -0.11 4.70 -7.60
N MET A 111 0.79 5.18 -6.75
CA MET A 111 1.99 5.89 -7.19
C MET A 111 2.92 5.00 -8.04
N SER A 112 3.11 3.73 -7.64
CA SER A 112 3.85 2.74 -8.42
C SER A 112 3.18 2.46 -9.77
N LEU A 113 1.85 2.41 -9.83
CA LEU A 113 1.11 2.21 -11.08
C LEU A 113 1.31 3.38 -12.05
N ILE A 114 1.20 4.61 -11.54
CA ILE A 114 1.46 5.82 -12.33
C ILE A 114 2.90 5.82 -12.86
N ARG A 115 3.87 5.43 -12.02
CA ARG A 115 5.28 5.35 -12.40
C ARG A 115 5.51 4.34 -13.54
N LEU A 116 4.94 3.15 -13.43
CA LEU A 116 5.03 2.12 -14.48
C LEU A 116 4.37 2.59 -15.78
N TYR A 117 3.20 3.23 -15.69
CA TYR A 117 2.50 3.77 -16.86
C TYR A 117 3.30 4.86 -17.57
N ARG A 118 3.90 5.79 -16.82
CA ARG A 118 4.78 6.82 -17.39
C ARG A 118 6.00 6.20 -18.06
N TYR A 119 6.61 5.21 -17.43
CA TYR A 119 7.77 4.51 -17.99
C TYR A 119 7.43 3.85 -19.34
N HIS A 120 6.33 3.08 -19.39
CA HIS A 120 5.89 2.45 -20.63
C HIS A 120 5.57 3.47 -21.74
N ARG A 121 4.98 4.63 -21.38
CA ARG A 121 4.73 5.72 -22.34
C ARG A 121 6.04 6.33 -22.87
N ILE A 122 7.02 6.57 -22.00
CA ILE A 122 8.32 7.15 -22.39
C ILE A 122 9.09 6.19 -23.30
N GLU A 123 9.08 4.89 -22.99
CA GLU A 123 9.72 3.87 -23.82
C GLU A 123 9.11 3.81 -25.22
N SER A 124 7.77 3.81 -25.31
CA SER A 124 7.07 3.83 -26.59
C SER A 124 7.43 5.06 -27.44
N PHE A 125 7.52 6.25 -26.81
CA PHE A 125 7.88 7.49 -27.49
C PHE A 125 9.35 7.51 -27.96
N THR A 126 10.26 7.02 -27.13
CA THR A 126 11.69 6.92 -27.49
C THR A 126 11.91 5.98 -28.67
N SER A 127 11.18 4.87 -28.71
CA SER A 127 11.25 3.92 -29.83
C SER A 127 10.79 4.55 -31.16
N SER A 128 9.72 5.35 -31.14
CA SER A 128 9.24 6.05 -32.33
C SER A 128 10.21 7.14 -32.80
N MET A 129 10.77 7.93 -31.87
CA MET A 129 11.78 8.93 -32.22
C MET A 129 13.04 8.30 -32.83
N ASN A 130 13.52 7.18 -32.26
CA ASN A 130 14.67 6.47 -32.82
C ASN A 130 14.39 5.95 -34.24
N ARG A 131 13.18 5.45 -34.50
CA ARG A 131 12.78 4.99 -35.82
C ARG A 131 12.67 6.13 -36.83
N GLU A 132 12.12 7.28 -36.44
CA GLU A 132 12.09 8.48 -37.29
C GLU A 132 13.50 9.03 -37.54
N ARG A 133 14.34 9.07 -36.50
CA ARG A 133 15.74 9.47 -36.63
C ARG A 133 16.49 8.61 -37.65
N GLN A 134 16.29 7.29 -37.63
CA GLN A 134 16.89 6.41 -38.65
C GLN A 134 16.35 6.65 -40.05
N ARG A 135 15.05 6.94 -40.21
CA ARG A 135 14.48 7.33 -41.51
C ARG A 135 15.13 8.61 -42.05
N LEU A 136 15.28 9.64 -41.22
CA LEU A 136 15.93 10.90 -41.64
C LEU A 136 17.39 10.69 -42.02
N ILE A 137 18.15 9.91 -41.24
CA ILE A 137 19.55 9.58 -41.57
C ILE A 137 19.63 8.84 -42.91
N SER A 138 18.73 7.88 -43.16
CA SER A 138 18.70 7.15 -44.44
C SER A 138 18.41 8.05 -45.64
N GLN A 139 17.50 9.03 -45.49
CA GLN A 139 17.16 9.98 -46.55
C GLN A 139 18.33 10.93 -46.87
N VAL A 140 19.01 11.45 -45.85
CA VAL A 140 20.20 12.31 -46.02
C VAL A 140 21.35 11.53 -46.65
N THR A 141 21.53 10.26 -46.27
CA THR A 141 22.58 9.40 -46.84
C THR A 141 22.31 9.05 -48.30
N GLN A 142 21.04 8.85 -48.70
CA GLN A 142 20.66 8.50 -50.07
C GLN A 142 20.56 9.70 -51.02
N ASN A 143 20.27 10.90 -50.51
CA ASN A 143 20.32 12.15 -51.28
C ASN A 143 21.47 13.04 -50.76
N PRO A 144 22.74 12.74 -51.10
CA PRO A 144 23.81 13.69 -50.86
C PRO A 144 23.53 14.93 -51.72
N GLN A 145 23.14 16.03 -51.08
CA GLN A 145 23.07 17.31 -51.78
C GLN A 145 24.49 17.67 -52.25
N PRO A 146 24.71 17.89 -53.56
CA PRO A 146 25.98 18.42 -54.02
C PRO A 146 26.15 19.84 -53.45
N ALA A 147 27.32 20.06 -52.84
CA ALA A 147 27.75 21.33 -52.27
C ALA A 147 27.81 22.45 -53.33
#